data_AF-A0A3N5KD47-F1
#
_entry.id   AF-A0A3N5KD47-F1
#
_cell.length_a   1.000
_cell.length_b   1.000
_cell.length_c   1.000
_cell.angle_alpha   90.00
_cell.angle_beta   90.00
_cell.angle_gamma   90.00
#
_symmetry.space_group_name_H-M   'P 1'
#
loop_
_entity.id
_entity.type
_entity.pdbx_description
1 polymer ?
#
loop_
_entity_poly.entity_id
_entity_poly.type
_entity_poly.pdbx_seq_one_letter_code
_entity_poly.pdbx_strand_id
1 'polypeptide(L)'
;MSQRMRYIKSVEEIPHFRSEAEEAEFWASHSLAEVWDQLEPVQVEVAPDVRRVTLTRSRKKPVTLRLEERQITQAKAIASRKSLHYQALMRSWIAEGIAREERGRRRA
;
A
#
# COMPACT_ATOMS: atom_id res chain seq x y z
N MET A 1 -32.39 -3.53 5.37
CA MET A 1 -32.94 -2.28 4.82
C MET A 1 -31.80 -1.58 4.09
N SER A 2 -31.85 -1.50 2.76
CA SER A 2 -30.79 -0.88 1.97
C SER A 2 -30.82 0.62 2.22
N GLN A 3 -29.88 1.14 3.03
CA GLN A 3 -29.75 2.57 3.22
C GLN A 3 -29.29 3.19 1.90
N ARG A 4 -30.17 3.99 1.30
CA ARG A 4 -29.89 4.71 0.07
C ARG A 4 -28.88 5.81 0.41
N MET A 5 -27.65 5.66 -0.07
CA MET A 5 -26.61 6.68 0.05
C MET A 5 -27.12 8.00 -0.52
N ARG A 6 -27.14 9.06 0.29
CA ARG A 6 -27.49 10.42 -0.15
C ARG A 6 -26.22 11.14 -0.61
N TYR A 7 -26.29 11.87 -1.71
CA TYR A 7 -25.15 12.65 -2.21
C TYR A 7 -25.34 14.10 -1.80
N ILE A 8 -24.32 14.65 -1.16
CA ILE A 8 -24.27 16.06 -0.77
C ILE A 8 -24.03 16.89 -2.02
N LYS A 9 -24.82 17.95 -2.23
CA LYS A 9 -24.74 18.77 -3.46
C LYS A 9 -23.95 20.07 -3.27
N SER A 10 -23.81 20.54 -2.04
CA SER A 10 -23.00 21.71 -1.72
C SER A 10 -22.34 21.57 -0.35
N VAL A 11 -21.23 22.26 -0.14
CA VAL A 11 -20.45 22.18 1.12
C VAL A 11 -21.27 22.71 2.30
N GLU A 12 -22.20 23.62 2.04
CA GLU A 12 -23.11 24.20 3.04
C GLU A 12 -24.14 23.20 3.60
N GLU A 13 -24.35 22.06 2.95
CA GLU A 13 -25.21 20.98 3.47
C GLU A 13 -24.52 20.17 4.59
N ILE A 14 -23.21 20.37 4.81
CA ILE A 14 -22.47 19.72 5.89
C ILE A 14 -22.74 20.49 7.20
N PRO A 15 -23.45 19.91 8.19
CA PRO A 15 -23.78 20.61 9.42
C PRO A 15 -22.56 20.70 10.35
N HIS A 16 -22.60 21.66 11.28
CA HIS A 16 -21.68 21.65 12.42
C HIS A 16 -22.10 20.57 13.42
N PHE A 17 -21.35 19.47 13.47
CA PHE A 17 -21.60 18.38 14.39
C PHE A 17 -21.33 18.78 15.84
N ARG A 18 -22.21 18.35 16.75
CA ARG A 18 -22.04 18.58 18.19
C ARG A 18 -21.29 17.45 18.88
N SER A 19 -21.18 16.29 18.23
CA SER A 19 -20.48 15.11 18.74
C SER A 19 -19.96 14.22 17.61
N GLU A 20 -18.93 13.42 17.90
CA GLU A 20 -18.37 12.44 16.95
C GLU A 20 -19.38 11.37 16.54
N ALA A 21 -20.32 11.01 17.43
CA ALA A 21 -21.37 10.02 17.14
C ALA A 21 -22.35 10.52 16.08
N GLU A 22 -22.72 11.80 16.14
CA GLU A 22 -23.57 12.47 15.16
C GLU A 22 -22.88 12.55 13.78
N GLU A 23 -21.59 12.85 13.78
CA GLU A 23 -20.77 12.87 12.58
C GLU A 23 -20.71 11.48 11.91
N ALA A 24 -20.47 10.44 12.70
CA ALA A 24 -20.41 9.06 12.18
C ALA A 24 -21.74 8.62 11.54
N GLU A 25 -22.88 8.96 12.16
CA GLU A 25 -24.20 8.63 11.62
C GLU A 25 -24.51 9.42 10.34
N PHE A 26 -24.08 10.68 10.27
CA PHE A 26 -24.22 11.51 9.08
C PHE A 26 -23.45 10.90 7.90
N TRP A 27 -22.16 10.56 8.09
CA TRP A 27 -21.32 9.97 7.04
C TRP A 27 -21.70 8.53 6.67
N ALA A 28 -22.39 7.80 7.55
CA ALA A 28 -22.94 6.49 7.21
C ALA A 28 -24.05 6.56 6.15
N SER A 29 -24.71 7.72 6.01
CA SER A 29 -25.83 7.90 5.08
C SER A 29 -25.62 8.97 4.00
N HIS A 30 -24.54 9.77 4.07
CA HIS A 30 -24.22 10.83 3.12
C HIS A 30 -22.82 10.67 2.50
N SER A 31 -22.71 10.94 1.20
CA SER A 31 -21.47 10.86 0.41
C SER A 31 -21.06 12.23 -0.13
N LEU A 32 -19.75 12.51 -0.09
CA LEU A 32 -19.11 13.73 -0.59
C LEU A 32 -18.72 13.69 -2.07
N ALA A 33 -19.05 12.61 -2.79
CA ALA A 33 -18.54 12.38 -4.14
C ALA A 33 -18.80 13.53 -5.13
N GLU A 34 -19.92 14.26 -4.98
CA GLU A 34 -20.32 15.36 -5.88
C GLU A 34 -19.66 16.72 -5.55
N VAL A 35 -19.16 16.89 -4.33
CA VAL A 35 -18.58 18.16 -3.83
C VAL A 35 -17.10 18.05 -3.51
N TRP A 36 -16.47 16.91 -3.79
CA TRP A 36 -15.08 16.64 -3.47
C TRP A 36 -14.11 17.72 -3.97
N ASP A 37 -14.33 18.20 -5.20
CA ASP A 37 -13.49 19.22 -5.84
C ASP A 37 -13.72 20.65 -5.31
N GLN A 38 -14.76 20.85 -4.49
CA GLN A 38 -15.12 22.14 -3.89
C GLN A 38 -14.58 22.29 -2.46
N LEU A 39 -14.06 21.20 -1.87
CA LEU A 39 -13.53 21.21 -0.50
C LEU A 39 -12.15 21.86 -0.46
N GLU A 40 -11.88 22.60 0.62
CA GLU A 40 -10.56 23.18 0.84
C GLU A 40 -9.52 22.07 1.09
N PRO A 41 -8.35 22.12 0.41
CA PRO A 41 -7.28 21.16 0.62
C PRO A 41 -6.67 21.38 2.01
N VAL A 42 -7.03 20.52 2.96
CA VAL A 42 -6.38 20.49 4.27
C VAL A 42 -5.02 19.79 4.12
N GLN A 43 -3.95 20.48 4.49
CA GLN A 43 -2.65 19.84 4.70
C GLN A 43 -2.72 19.01 5.98
N VAL A 44 -3.16 17.76 5.85
CA VAL A 44 -3.17 16.82 6.95
C VAL A 44 -1.71 16.47 7.27
N GLU A 45 -1.18 17.03 8.36
CA GLU A 45 0.05 16.54 8.95
C GLU A 45 -0.18 15.14 9.51
N VAL A 46 -0.01 14.13 8.66
CA VAL A 46 -0.11 12.74 9.07
C VAL A 46 0.92 12.50 10.18
N ALA A 47 0.47 11.94 11.30
CA ALA A 47 1.31 11.66 12.46
C ALA A 47 2.64 10.99 12.05
N PRO A 48 3.78 11.35 12.69
CA PRO A 48 5.11 10.87 12.31
C PRO A 48 5.21 9.34 12.20
N ASP A 49 4.45 8.60 13.00
CA ASP A 49 4.44 7.14 13.02
C ASP A 49 3.85 6.53 11.75
N VAL A 50 2.87 7.17 11.14
CA VAL A 50 2.25 6.72 9.88
C VAL A 50 3.18 7.00 8.68
N ARG A 51 3.96 8.09 8.75
CA ARG A 51 5.01 8.41 7.75
C ARG A 51 6.12 7.37 7.75
N ARG A 52 6.49 6.80 8.90
CA ARG A 52 7.50 5.72 8.99
C ARG A 52 7.07 4.45 8.25
N VAL A 53 5.82 4.04 8.38
CA VAL A 53 5.30 2.84 7.71
C VAL A 53 5.25 3.01 6.18
N THR A 54 4.87 4.20 5.71
CA THR A 54 4.80 4.52 4.27
C THR A 54 6.18 4.75 3.64
N LEU A 55 7.10 5.45 4.30
CA LEU A 55 8.48 5.65 3.81
C LEU A 55 9.33 4.38 3.88
N THR A 56 9.09 3.47 4.84
CA THR A 56 9.79 2.17 4.87
C THR A 56 9.40 1.28 3.70
N ARG A 57 8.16 1.41 3.20
CA ARG A 57 7.71 0.79 1.94
C ARG A 57 8.46 1.32 0.71
N SER A 58 8.97 2.56 0.78
CA SER A 58 9.61 3.29 -0.33
C SER A 58 11.02 2.79 -0.71
N ARG A 59 11.70 1.99 0.13
CA ARG A 59 13.07 1.52 -0.19
C ARG A 59 13.14 0.45 -1.30
N LYS A 60 12.04 -0.26 -1.56
CA LYS A 60 12.03 -1.37 -2.53
C LYS A 60 11.24 -0.95 -3.76
N LYS A 61 11.89 -0.97 -4.92
CA LYS A 61 11.24 -0.70 -6.21
C LYS A 61 10.68 -2.01 -6.78
N PRO A 62 9.42 -2.05 -7.27
CA PRO A 62 8.90 -3.22 -7.96
C PRO A 62 9.63 -3.41 -9.29
N VAL A 63 9.81 -4.67 -9.68
CA VAL A 63 10.35 -5.05 -10.99
C VAL A 63 9.51 -6.18 -11.55
N THR A 64 9.16 -6.08 -12.83
CA THR A 64 8.46 -7.15 -13.57
C THR A 64 9.49 -8.01 -14.28
N LEU A 65 9.50 -9.31 -13.97
CA LEU A 65 10.40 -10.29 -14.59
C LEU A 65 9.56 -11.45 -15.14
N ARG A 66 9.86 -11.88 -16.35
CA ARG A 66 9.31 -13.11 -16.93
C ARG A 66 10.18 -14.29 -16.51
N LEU A 67 9.56 -15.31 -15.95
CA LEU A 67 10.20 -16.54 -15.51
C LEU A 67 9.40 -17.72 -16.05
N GLU A 68 10.07 -18.84 -16.30
CA GLU A 68 9.39 -20.08 -16.65
C GLU A 68 8.54 -20.57 -15.46
N GLU A 69 7.37 -21.15 -15.75
CA GLU A 69 6.45 -21.66 -14.72
C GLU A 69 7.15 -22.67 -13.79
N ARG A 70 8.03 -23.50 -14.37
CA ARG A 70 8.90 -24.45 -13.64
C ARG A 70 9.75 -23.74 -12.59
N GLN A 71 10.36 -22.61 -12.94
CA GLN A 71 11.25 -21.87 -12.04
C GLN A 71 10.48 -21.29 -10.86
N ILE A 72 9.28 -20.74 -11.11
CA ILE A 72 8.40 -20.21 -10.08
C ILE A 72 7.99 -21.32 -9.11
N THR A 73 7.57 -22.47 -9.65
CA THR A 73 7.15 -23.63 -8.87
C THR A 73 8.28 -24.18 -8.00
N GLN A 74 9.49 -24.31 -8.56
CA GLN A 74 10.67 -24.74 -7.82
C GLN A 74 11.05 -23.75 -6.70
N ALA A 75 11.02 -22.44 -6.99
CA ALA A 75 11.33 -21.41 -5.99
C ALA A 75 10.33 -21.44 -4.82
N LYS A 76 9.03 -21.61 -5.09
CA LYS A 76 8.00 -21.78 -4.05
C LYS A 76 8.27 -23.01 -3.19
N ALA A 77 8.55 -24.17 -3.82
CA ALA A 77 8.82 -25.40 -3.09
C ALA A 77 10.06 -25.29 -2.19
N ILE A 78 11.14 -24.66 -2.66
CA ILE A 78 12.35 -24.42 -1.86
C ILE A 78 12.05 -23.46 -0.70
N ALA A 79 11.28 -22.39 -0.96
CA ALA A 79 10.91 -21.42 0.06
C ALA A 79 10.10 -22.06 1.20
N SER A 80 9.12 -22.91 0.86
CA SER A 80 8.33 -23.66 1.85
C SER A 80 9.20 -24.54 2.72
N ARG A 81 10.17 -25.28 2.14
CA ARG A 81 11.12 -26.11 2.92
C ARG A 81 12.02 -25.31 3.84
N LYS A 82 12.25 -24.02 3.52
CA LYS A 82 13.06 -23.10 4.32
C LYS A 82 12.22 -22.24 5.28
N SER A 83 10.90 -22.45 5.33
CA SER A 83 9.97 -21.61 6.09
C SER A 83 10.08 -20.12 5.74
N LEU A 84 10.33 -19.80 4.47
CA LEU A 84 10.47 -18.45 3.96
C LEU A 84 9.36 -18.13 2.94
N HIS A 85 9.00 -16.85 2.83
CA HIS A 85 8.18 -16.39 1.71
C HIS A 85 9.00 -16.45 0.40
N TYR A 86 8.42 -16.96 -0.69
CA TYR A 86 9.16 -17.15 -1.95
C TYR A 86 9.78 -15.85 -2.50
N GLN A 87 9.09 -14.72 -2.36
CA GLN A 87 9.65 -13.41 -2.74
C GLN A 87 10.86 -13.00 -1.87
N ALA A 88 10.91 -13.42 -0.60
CA ALA A 88 12.07 -13.17 0.26
C ALA A 88 13.26 -14.03 -0.15
N LEU A 89 13.02 -15.31 -0.44
CA LEU A 89 14.04 -16.23 -0.97
C LEU A 89 14.62 -15.71 -2.30
N MET A 90 13.77 -15.32 -3.26
CA MET A 90 14.23 -14.79 -4.54
C MET A 90 15.11 -13.55 -4.38
N ARG A 91 14.77 -12.64 -3.46
CA ARG A 91 15.60 -11.47 -3.16
C ARG A 91 16.98 -11.86 -2.59
N SER A 92 17.06 -12.89 -1.74
CA SER A 92 18.34 -13.40 -1.23
C SER A 92 19.22 -13.88 -2.39
N TRP A 93 18.67 -14.70 -3.28
CA TRP A 93 19.43 -15.22 -4.42
C TRP A 93 19.89 -14.14 -5.38
N ILE A 94 19.08 -13.10 -5.62
CA ILE A 94 19.50 -11.95 -6.43
C ILE A 94 20.69 -11.24 -5.77
N ALA A 95 20.63 -10.99 -4.45
CA ALA A 95 21.72 -10.34 -3.73
C ALA A 95 23.00 -11.20 -3.73
N GLU A 96 22.88 -12.52 -3.50
CA GLU A 96 23.98 -13.48 -3.57
C GLU A 96 24.60 -13.54 -4.98
N GLY A 97 23.76 -13.50 -6.02
CA GLY A 97 24.19 -13.45 -7.41
C GLY A 97 25.03 -12.21 -7.71
N ILE A 98 24.56 -11.02 -7.31
CA ILE A 98 25.30 -9.77 -7.48
C ILE A 98 26.65 -9.83 -6.74
N ALA A 99 26.64 -10.24 -5.47
CA ALA A 99 27.87 -10.32 -4.67
C ALA A 99 28.88 -11.33 -5.22
N ARG A 100 28.43 -12.39 -5.89
CA ARG A 100 29.31 -13.35 -6.57
C ARG A 100 30.00 -12.69 -7.78
N GLU A 101 29.26 -12.00 -8.63
CA GLU A 101 29.81 -11.33 -9.82
C GLU A 101 30.79 -10.20 -9.44
N GLU A 102 30.47 -9.42 -8.40
CA GLU A 102 31.36 -8.37 -7.91
C GLU A 102 32.68 -8.91 -7.37
N ARG A 103 32.66 -10.06 -6.67
CA ARG A 103 33.89 -10.72 -6.19
C ARG A 103 34.72 -11.29 -7.34
N GLY A 104 34.08 -11.80 -8.38
CA GLY A 104 34.77 -12.29 -9.59
C GLY A 104 35.49 -11.16 -10.33
N ARG A 105 34.84 -10.01 -10.50
CA ARG A 105 35.42 -8.82 -11.18
C ARG A 105 36.61 -8.20 -10.45
N ARG A 106 36.72 -8.34 -9.13
CA ARG A 106 37.87 -7.81 -8.34
C ARG A 106 39.11 -8.71 -8.40
N ARG A 107 38.99 -9.92 -8.97
CA ARG A 107 40.07 -10.90 -9.08
C ARG A 107 40.59 -11.07 -10.52
N ALA A 108 40.00 -10.38 -11.48
CA ALA A 108 40.43 -10.28 -12.87
C ALA A 108 41.11 -8.92 -13.09
#